data_AF-A0A829PPP6-F1
#
_entry.id   AF-A0A829PPP6-F1
#
_cell.length_a   1.000
_cell.length_b   1.000
_cell.length_c   1.000
_cell.angle_alpha   90.00
_cell.angle_beta   90.00
_cell.angle_gamma   90.00
#
_symmetry.space_group_name_H-M   'P 1'
#
loop_
_entity.id
_entity.type
_entity.pdbx_description
1 polymer ?
#
loop_
_entity_poly.entity_id
_entity_poly.type
_entity_poly.pdbx_seq_one_letter_code
_entity_poly.pdbx_strand_id
1 'polypeptide(L)'
;MRNSADLIALAKLTNAVYSVDGVQAVQGITRPLISPLPQGTLTYQGGYIGERMSQIAEMVSTQLNGIARITGQIDQLSVGVKVVLKDLEVTQRAVELPGGAGNATRQRLIELLKTAKGIHNEMQPLLASGIDAAGQLVDMVPDCRQLIPCNSALTGLAVLDGLNQSGGRKFEDLVDASRIASESLPNLVSQVRLLDRFLADSQRTLTPIRGMADSLLVQMNEVTAFLREIADTYMKGDPSGYFFLPSQAFESPLFQSALSVFFSPDGKITRMLVMGDVNSFSKESMDYSAKIIPTAKAALKGTSLGGSKISIGGAGGTLLNIAAFAKEDFITSAVAAFAFVFCVVLLLLRSFVAAVAVVGTVGLSFLSAWGLSVAIWQYGIGLPLHWAVAPCSFIFLVAVGADYNLLLVARFKEELRAGIKTGIIRSMVGTGSVVTTAGLIFGFTMFALIAGYSSTLAQIGTTVGVGLLLDTLIVRSLVIPSIATLLGRWFWWPMRVPCRAFRETDPAVIR
;
A
#
# COMPACT_ATOMS: atom_id res chain seq x y z
N MET A 1 -9.75 9.20 -4.76
CA MET A 1 -8.66 8.41 -4.13
C MET A 1 -8.17 8.95 -2.77
N ARG A 2 -8.49 10.18 -2.35
CA ARG A 2 -8.13 10.72 -1.02
C ARG A 2 -9.28 10.56 -0.02
N ASN A 3 -9.84 9.35 0.06
CA ASN A 3 -10.89 9.01 1.01
C ASN A 3 -10.61 7.60 1.55
N SER A 4 -11.25 7.27 2.68
CA SER A 4 -10.98 6.02 3.38
C SER A 4 -11.30 4.79 2.52
N ALA A 5 -12.41 4.79 1.77
CA ALA A 5 -12.83 3.63 0.95
C ALA A 5 -11.82 3.30 -0.14
N ASP A 6 -11.30 4.31 -0.82
CA ASP A 6 -10.26 4.16 -1.84
C ASP A 6 -8.94 3.68 -1.20
N LEU A 7 -8.59 4.13 0.01
CA LEU A 7 -7.42 3.61 0.72
C LEU A 7 -7.56 2.12 1.09
N ILE A 8 -8.76 1.64 1.43
CA ILE A 8 -9.01 0.21 1.63
C ILE A 8 -8.75 -0.55 0.31
N ALA A 9 -9.30 -0.07 -0.80
CA ALA A 9 -9.08 -0.66 -2.12
C ALA A 9 -7.59 -0.67 -2.51
N LEU A 10 -6.85 0.41 -2.21
CA LEU A 10 -5.41 0.49 -2.42
C LEU A 10 -4.63 -0.45 -1.49
N ALA A 11 -5.04 -0.64 -0.23
CA ALA A 11 -4.43 -1.61 0.67
C ALA A 11 -4.61 -3.05 0.16
N LYS A 12 -5.81 -3.40 -0.32
CA LYS A 12 -6.09 -4.67 -0.96
C LYS A 12 -5.20 -4.89 -2.19
N LEU A 13 -5.09 -3.88 -3.04
CA LEU A 13 -4.19 -3.90 -4.20
C LEU A 13 -2.72 -4.11 -3.78
N THR A 14 -2.24 -3.36 -2.79
CA THR A 14 -0.87 -3.49 -2.27
C THR A 14 -0.59 -4.90 -1.75
N ASN A 15 -1.53 -5.50 -1.01
CA ASN A 15 -1.41 -6.86 -0.50
C ASN A 15 -1.37 -7.89 -1.63
N ALA A 16 -2.24 -7.75 -2.64
CA ALA A 16 -2.28 -8.65 -3.79
C ALA A 16 -1.00 -8.58 -4.62
N VAL A 17 -0.47 -7.38 -4.87
CA VAL A 17 0.80 -7.21 -5.59
C VAL A 17 1.98 -7.74 -4.77
N TYR A 18 1.97 -7.54 -3.45
CA TYR A 18 2.98 -8.10 -2.55
C TYR A 18 2.99 -9.63 -2.56
N SER A 19 1.85 -10.28 -2.79
CA SER A 19 1.75 -11.74 -2.87
C SER A 19 2.23 -12.35 -4.20
N VAL A 20 2.67 -11.53 -5.16
CA VAL A 20 3.23 -12.03 -6.42
C VAL A 20 4.65 -12.54 -6.18
N ASP A 21 4.92 -13.79 -6.60
CA ASP A 21 6.27 -14.38 -6.51
C ASP A 21 7.33 -13.48 -7.16
N GLY A 22 8.44 -13.24 -6.46
CA GLY A 22 9.53 -12.35 -6.89
C GLY A 22 9.35 -10.88 -6.47
N VAL A 23 8.24 -10.52 -5.83
CA VAL A 23 8.07 -9.21 -5.19
C VAL A 23 8.55 -9.28 -3.74
N GLN A 24 9.60 -8.52 -3.42
CA GLN A 24 10.14 -8.44 -2.06
C GLN A 24 9.40 -7.41 -1.22
N ALA A 25 8.99 -6.30 -1.83
CA ALA A 25 8.42 -5.17 -1.13
C ALA A 25 7.51 -4.34 -2.04
N VAL A 26 6.46 -3.76 -1.45
CA VAL A 26 5.59 -2.79 -2.12
C VAL A 26 5.47 -1.56 -1.24
N GLN A 27 5.85 -0.41 -1.78
CA GLN A 27 5.75 0.88 -1.13
C GLN A 27 4.61 1.68 -1.76
N GLY A 28 3.70 2.17 -0.93
CA GLY A 28 2.54 2.96 -1.34
C GLY A 28 2.00 3.76 -0.16
N ILE A 29 0.92 4.52 -0.36
CA ILE A 29 0.36 5.34 0.73
C ILE A 29 -0.07 4.52 1.97
N THR A 30 -0.51 3.28 1.78
CA THR A 30 -0.91 2.36 2.87
C THR A 30 0.28 1.69 3.56
N ARG A 31 1.45 1.72 2.90
CA ARG A 31 2.73 1.14 3.34
C ARG A 31 3.90 2.06 2.95
N PRO A 32 3.99 3.30 3.50
CA PRO A 32 4.96 4.29 3.02
C PRO A 32 6.40 3.90 3.35
N LEU A 33 6.60 3.05 4.36
CA LEU A 33 7.90 2.48 4.75
C LEU A 33 7.96 0.97 4.46
N ILE A 34 7.28 0.50 3.41
CA ILE A 34 7.16 -0.92 2.99
C ILE A 34 6.32 -1.78 3.96
N SER A 35 6.31 -1.44 5.24
CA SER A 35 5.46 -2.05 6.26
C SER A 35 4.07 -1.38 6.30
N PRO A 36 3.00 -2.14 6.63
CA PRO A 36 1.69 -1.57 6.93
C PRO A 36 1.77 -0.49 8.01
N LEU A 37 1.04 0.60 7.82
CA LEU A 37 0.84 1.60 8.88
C LEU A 37 0.10 0.92 10.05
N PRO A 38 0.70 0.84 11.26
CA PRO A 38 0.04 0.22 12.41
C PRO A 38 -1.30 0.90 12.71
N GLN A 39 -1.34 2.23 12.65
CA GLN A 39 -2.54 3.04 12.85
C GLN A 39 -3.60 2.79 11.79
N GLY A 40 -3.22 2.28 10.62
CA GLY A 40 -4.14 1.91 9.57
C GLY A 40 -4.75 0.51 9.76
N THR A 41 -4.38 -0.25 10.79
CA THR A 41 -4.88 -1.62 10.98
C THR A 41 -6.15 -1.66 11.83
N LEU A 42 -7.09 -2.54 11.51
CA LEU A 42 -8.32 -2.71 12.29
C LEU A 42 -8.05 -3.10 13.75
N THR A 43 -6.98 -3.87 14.00
CA THR A 43 -6.56 -4.25 15.36
C THR A 43 -6.13 -3.05 16.18
N TYR A 44 -5.37 -2.12 15.59
CA TYR A 44 -5.02 -0.87 16.26
C TYR A 44 -6.27 -0.01 16.53
N GLN A 45 -7.20 0.08 15.58
CA GLN A 45 -8.44 0.84 15.75
C GLN A 45 -9.33 0.24 16.84
N GLY A 46 -9.42 -1.09 16.93
CA GLY A 46 -10.10 -1.78 18.02
C GLY A 46 -9.46 -1.48 19.38
N GLY A 47 -8.13 -1.49 19.46
CA GLY A 47 -7.38 -1.09 20.65
C GLY A 47 -7.62 0.38 21.03
N TYR A 48 -7.65 1.29 20.05
CA TYR A 48 -7.94 2.70 20.28
C TYR A 48 -9.36 2.92 20.84
N ILE A 49 -10.37 2.26 20.28
CA ILE A 49 -11.73 2.29 20.81
C ILE A 49 -11.76 1.72 22.24
N GLY A 50 -11.06 0.60 22.48
CA GLY A 50 -10.96 -0.01 23.81
C GLY A 50 -10.36 0.93 24.86
N GLU A 51 -9.26 1.61 24.51
CA GLU A 51 -8.61 2.61 25.36
C GLU A 51 -9.54 3.80 25.65
N ARG A 52 -10.23 4.32 24.62
CA ARG A 52 -11.24 5.39 24.80
C ARG A 52 -12.38 4.96 25.70
N MET A 53 -12.87 3.73 25.54
CA MET A 53 -13.91 3.17 26.40
C MET A 53 -13.44 2.98 27.84
N SER A 54 -12.18 2.57 28.04
CA SER A 54 -11.55 2.48 29.36
C SER A 54 -11.44 3.86 30.02
N GLN A 55 -11.01 4.89 29.28
CA GLN A 55 -10.95 6.28 29.76
C GLN A 55 -12.34 6.80 30.16
N ILE A 56 -13.37 6.50 29.36
CA ILE A 56 -14.75 6.84 29.69
C ILE A 56 -15.20 6.11 30.96
N ALA A 57 -14.92 4.81 31.07
CA ALA A 57 -15.28 4.02 32.23
C ALA A 57 -14.57 4.51 33.51
N GLU A 58 -13.30 4.89 33.43
CA GLU A 58 -12.51 5.44 34.53
C GLU A 58 -13.00 6.84 34.94
N MET A 59 -13.34 7.70 33.97
CA MET A 59 -13.95 9.00 34.23
C MET A 59 -15.29 8.83 34.96
N VAL A 60 -16.14 7.93 34.46
CA VAL A 60 -17.45 7.63 35.07
C VAL A 60 -17.28 7.05 36.47
N SER A 61 -16.39 6.10 36.68
CA SER A 61 -16.17 5.47 37.99
C SER A 61 -15.62 6.46 39.01
N THR A 62 -14.68 7.33 38.60
CA THR A 62 -14.11 8.38 39.46
C THR A 62 -15.18 9.38 39.90
N GLN A 63 -16.03 9.82 38.97
CA GLN A 63 -17.13 10.74 39.26
C GLN A 63 -18.22 10.09 40.14
N LEU A 64 -18.59 8.83 39.87
CA LEU A 64 -19.54 8.08 40.71
C LEU A 64 -19.02 7.87 42.13
N ASN A 65 -17.73 7.58 42.30
CA ASN A 65 -17.10 7.49 43.62
C ASN A 65 -17.11 8.83 44.35
N GLY A 66 -16.92 9.94 43.63
CA GLY A 66 -17.08 11.30 44.18
C GLY A 66 -18.51 11.56 44.68
N ILE A 67 -19.51 11.21 43.88
CA ILE A 67 -20.94 11.33 44.25
C ILE A 67 -21.27 10.45 45.45
N ALA A 68 -20.77 9.21 45.50
CA ALA A 68 -20.98 8.30 46.63
C ALA A 68 -20.39 8.84 47.94
N ARG A 69 -19.21 9.47 47.89
CA ARG A 69 -18.60 10.13 49.06
C ARG A 69 -19.45 11.29 49.56
N ILE A 70 -19.93 12.15 48.65
CA ILE A 70 -20.80 13.29 49.01
C ILE A 70 -22.13 12.79 49.59
N THR A 71 -22.72 11.75 49.00
CA THR A 71 -23.98 11.16 49.49
C THR A 71 -23.82 10.55 50.89
N GLY A 72 -22.72 9.83 51.13
CA GLY A 72 -22.40 9.29 52.46
C GLY A 72 -22.19 10.38 53.53
N GLN A 73 -21.57 11.50 53.15
CA GLN A 73 -21.41 12.67 54.03
C GLN A 73 -22.76 13.34 54.34
N ILE A 74 -23.65 13.45 53.35
CA ILE A 74 -25.01 13.99 53.53
C ILE A 74 -25.84 13.08 54.44
N ASP A 75 -25.73 11.76 54.32
CA ASP A 75 -26.44 10.82 55.19
C ASP A 75 -25.99 10.96 56.65
N GLN A 76 -24.68 11.04 56.90
CA GLN A 76 -24.14 11.28 58.23
C GLN A 76 -24.58 12.63 58.81
N LEU A 77 -24.60 13.69 57.98
CA LEU A 77 -25.10 15.00 58.38
C LEU A 77 -26.61 14.94 58.71
N SER A 78 -27.41 14.20 57.93
CA SER A 78 -28.85 14.05 58.17
C SER A 78 -29.15 13.29 59.46
N VAL A 79 -28.35 12.26 59.77
CA VAL A 79 -28.45 11.49 61.01
C VAL A 79 -28.06 12.36 62.20
N GLY A 80 -26.95 13.11 62.10
CA GLY A 80 -26.53 14.06 63.13
C GLY A 80 -27.58 15.15 63.40
N VAL A 81 -28.13 15.76 62.35
CA VAL A 81 -29.18 16.79 62.46
C VAL A 81 -30.48 16.22 63.04
N LYS A 82 -30.89 14.99 62.67
CA LYS A 82 -32.06 14.32 63.27
C LYS A 82 -31.87 14.02 64.75
N VAL A 83 -30.66 13.62 65.15
CA VAL A 83 -30.33 13.37 66.57
C VAL A 83 -30.42 14.68 67.36
N VAL A 84 -29.86 15.78 66.84
CA VAL A 84 -29.92 17.10 67.48
C VAL A 84 -31.37 17.63 67.57
N LEU A 85 -32.17 17.47 66.52
CA LEU A 85 -33.59 17.86 66.54
C LEU A 85 -34.40 17.04 67.56
N LYS A 86 -34.15 15.73 67.63
CA LYS A 86 -34.81 14.85 68.59
C LYS A 86 -34.44 15.20 70.04
N ASP A 87 -33.18 15.58 70.27
CA ASP A 87 -32.72 16.00 71.61
C ASP A 87 -33.27 17.37 72.01
N LEU A 88 -33.39 18.31 71.06
CA LEU A 88 -34.03 19.62 71.24
C LEU A 88 -35.52 19.49 71.58
N GLU A 89 -36.25 18.60 70.90
CA GLU A 89 -37.67 18.33 71.20
C GLU A 89 -37.87 17.75 72.60
N VAL A 90 -36.96 16.86 73.03
CA VAL A 90 -37.01 16.21 74.35
C VAL A 90 -36.59 17.18 75.46
N THR A 91 -35.62 18.07 75.21
CA THR A 91 -35.25 19.12 76.17
C THR A 91 -36.33 20.19 76.30
N GLN A 92 -37.03 20.55 75.22
CA GLN A 92 -38.16 21.48 75.28
C GLN A 92 -39.31 20.92 76.14
N ARG A 93 -39.64 19.63 76.00
CA ARG A 93 -40.64 18.96 76.87
C ARG A 93 -40.22 18.84 78.33
N ALA A 94 -38.92 18.82 78.61
CA ALA A 94 -38.41 18.77 79.99
C ALA A 94 -38.44 20.12 80.71
N VAL A 95 -38.52 21.24 79.97
CA VAL A 95 -38.56 22.61 80.51
C VAL A 95 -39.98 23.06 80.87
N GLU A 96 -41.03 22.40 80.36
CA GLU A 96 -42.44 22.76 80.62
C GLU A 96 -43.01 22.20 81.94
N LEU A 97 -42.23 21.44 82.73
CA LEU A 97 -42.66 20.93 84.03
C LEU A 97 -42.40 21.96 85.15
N PRO A 98 -43.43 22.42 85.88
CA PRO A 98 -43.25 23.37 86.96
C PRO A 98 -42.62 22.69 88.17
N GLY A 99 -41.34 23.00 88.46
CA GLY A 99 -40.71 22.72 89.75
C GLY A 99 -39.43 21.85 89.78
N GLY A 100 -38.68 21.72 88.68
CA GLY A 100 -37.53 20.79 88.62
C GLY A 100 -36.21 21.33 88.05
N ALA A 101 -35.77 22.52 88.42
CA ALA A 101 -34.40 22.98 88.12
C ALA A 101 -33.42 22.51 89.21
N GLY A 102 -33.09 21.22 89.22
CA GLY A 102 -32.15 20.65 90.20
C GLY A 102 -31.38 19.46 89.64
N ASN A 103 -30.05 19.60 89.55
CA ASN A 103 -29.00 18.63 89.17
C ASN A 103 -29.17 17.76 87.90
N ALA A 104 -30.35 17.23 87.60
CA ALA A 104 -30.64 16.41 86.42
C ALA A 104 -30.49 17.20 85.10
N THR A 105 -30.94 18.46 85.06
CA THR A 105 -30.75 19.38 83.92
C THR A 105 -29.28 19.73 83.72
N ARG A 106 -28.51 19.82 84.82
CA ARG A 106 -27.07 20.14 84.82
C ARG A 106 -26.23 18.96 84.31
N GLN A 107 -26.56 17.74 84.75
CA GLN A 107 -25.93 16.51 84.25
C GLN A 107 -26.20 16.28 82.76
N ARG A 108 -27.42 16.58 82.29
CA ARG A 108 -27.76 16.46 80.86
C ARG A 108 -27.14 17.54 79.98
N LEU A 109 -26.93 18.75 80.49
CA LEU A 109 -26.15 19.79 79.80
C LEU A 109 -24.68 19.35 79.63
N ILE A 110 -24.11 18.69 80.65
CA ILE A 110 -22.76 18.10 80.58
C ILE A 110 -22.70 16.95 79.56
N GLU A 111 -23.77 16.16 79.45
CA GLU A 111 -23.88 15.09 78.45
C GLU A 111 -23.97 15.66 77.02
N LEU A 112 -24.78 16.70 76.80
CA LEU A 112 -24.84 17.46 75.54
C LEU A 112 -23.48 18.07 75.15
N LEU A 113 -22.74 18.62 76.11
CA LEU A 113 -21.39 19.15 75.89
C LEU A 113 -20.38 18.05 75.55
N LYS A 114 -20.52 16.84 76.11
CA LYS A 114 -19.72 15.67 75.73
C LYS A 114 -20.03 15.22 74.30
N THR A 115 -21.29 15.22 73.90
CA THR A 115 -21.70 14.88 72.54
C THR A 115 -21.22 15.93 71.52
N ALA A 116 -21.32 17.22 71.85
CA ALA A 116 -20.77 18.31 71.03
C ALA A 116 -19.23 18.24 70.90
N LYS A 117 -18.54 17.82 71.96
CA LYS A 117 -17.10 17.54 71.94
C LYS A 117 -16.75 16.30 71.09
N GLY A 118 -17.62 15.28 71.08
CA GLY A 118 -17.52 14.13 70.18
C GLY A 118 -17.61 14.53 68.71
N ILE A 119 -18.58 15.39 68.37
CA ILE A 119 -18.76 15.95 67.02
C ILE A 119 -17.55 16.82 66.63
N HIS A 120 -17.01 17.63 67.54
CA HIS A 120 -15.80 18.41 67.30
C HIS A 120 -14.57 17.52 67.01
N ASN A 121 -14.41 16.43 67.78
CA ASN A 121 -13.32 15.47 67.59
C ASN A 121 -13.47 14.65 66.28
N GLU A 122 -14.68 14.40 65.79
CA GLU A 122 -14.92 13.79 64.46
C GLU A 122 -14.74 14.78 63.31
N MET A 123 -15.01 16.08 63.52
CA MET A 123 -14.70 17.15 62.55
C MET A 123 -13.20 17.49 62.46
N GLN A 124 -12.44 17.22 63.52
CA GLN A 124 -11.01 17.52 63.62
C GLN A 124 -10.15 16.87 62.50
N PRO A 125 -10.29 15.57 62.17
CA PRO A 125 -9.54 14.97 61.04
C PRO A 125 -10.00 15.48 59.66
N LEU A 126 -11.24 15.97 59.51
CA LEU A 126 -11.76 16.53 58.27
C LEU A 126 -11.18 17.93 57.96
N LEU A 127 -10.97 18.75 58.99
CA LEU A 127 -10.28 20.03 58.86
C LEU A 127 -8.77 19.86 58.69
N ALA A 128 -8.15 18.93 59.44
CA ALA A 128 -6.72 18.68 59.36
C ALA A 128 -6.28 18.16 57.97
N SER A 129 -7.03 17.21 57.38
CA SER A 129 -6.71 16.66 56.05
C SER A 129 -6.89 17.66 54.91
N GLY A 130 -7.86 18.58 55.01
CA GLY A 130 -8.04 19.66 54.03
C GLY A 130 -6.94 20.73 54.11
N ILE A 131 -6.45 21.02 55.32
CA ILE A 131 -5.36 21.99 55.56
C ILE A 131 -4.01 21.41 55.07
N ASP A 132 -3.72 20.13 55.34
CA ASP A 132 -2.49 19.47 54.90
C ASP A 132 -2.42 19.33 53.36
N ALA A 133 -3.53 18.96 52.71
CA ALA A 133 -3.60 18.85 51.25
C ALA A 133 -3.42 20.21 50.56
N ALA A 134 -3.93 21.29 51.16
CA ALA A 134 -3.75 22.65 50.66
C ALA A 134 -2.32 23.17 50.92
N GLY A 135 -1.70 22.82 52.05
CA GLY A 135 -0.31 23.14 52.37
C GLY A 135 0.68 22.52 51.37
N GLN A 136 0.50 21.24 51.04
CA GLN A 136 1.33 20.56 50.03
C GLN A 136 1.23 21.18 48.63
N LEU A 137 0.06 21.71 48.26
CA LEU A 137 -0.15 22.42 46.98
C LEU A 137 0.56 23.78 46.94
N VAL A 138 0.67 24.47 48.07
CA VAL A 138 1.40 25.75 48.19
C VAL A 138 2.92 25.52 48.16
N ASP A 139 3.40 24.43 48.79
CA ASP A 139 4.84 24.11 48.84
C ASP A 139 5.43 23.69 47.47
N MET A 140 4.59 23.25 46.52
CA MET A 140 5.03 22.93 45.15
C MET A 140 5.26 24.17 44.26
N VAL A 141 4.89 25.38 44.70
CA VAL A 141 5.00 26.61 43.90
C VAL A 141 6.08 27.53 44.49
N PRO A 142 7.25 27.69 43.83
CA PRO A 142 8.29 28.60 44.29
C PRO A 142 7.82 30.06 44.23
N ASP A 143 8.18 30.87 45.24
CA ASP A 143 7.78 32.29 45.41
C ASP A 143 6.27 32.57 45.56
N CYS A 144 5.50 31.62 46.10
CA CYS A 144 4.03 31.75 46.25
C CYS A 144 3.56 32.99 47.05
N ARG A 145 4.38 33.54 47.96
CA ARG A 145 4.02 34.76 48.72
C ARG A 145 3.96 36.04 47.87
N GLN A 146 4.61 36.07 46.71
CA GLN A 146 4.66 37.27 45.85
C GLN A 146 3.50 37.32 44.84
N LEU A 147 2.83 36.19 44.60
CA LEU A 147 1.65 36.09 43.74
C LEU A 147 0.37 36.39 44.54
N ILE A 148 -0.32 37.48 44.19
CA ILE A 148 -1.58 37.94 44.81
C ILE A 148 -2.60 36.81 45.06
N PRO A 149 -2.92 35.93 44.08
CA PRO A 149 -3.88 34.85 44.32
C PRO A 149 -3.38 33.81 45.34
N CYS A 150 -2.08 33.50 45.37
CA CYS A 150 -1.53 32.54 46.33
C CYS A 150 -1.41 33.12 47.75
N ASN A 151 -1.05 34.40 47.89
CA ASN A 151 -1.02 35.07 49.19
C ASN A 151 -2.42 35.14 49.83
N SER A 152 -3.48 35.31 49.02
CA SER A 152 -4.86 35.28 49.51
C SER A 152 -5.28 33.90 50.03
N ALA A 153 -4.82 32.82 49.40
CA ALA A 153 -5.05 31.45 49.85
C ALA A 153 -4.29 31.14 51.16
N LEU A 154 -3.03 31.59 51.27
CA LEU A 154 -2.23 31.47 52.50
C LEU A 154 -2.87 32.20 53.68
N THR A 155 -3.47 33.36 53.45
CA THR A 155 -4.16 34.14 54.50
C THR A 155 -5.45 33.43 54.93
N GLY A 156 -6.19 32.82 54.00
CA GLY A 156 -7.37 31.99 54.31
C GLY A 156 -7.03 30.73 55.12
N LEU A 157 -5.93 30.06 54.75
CA LEU A 157 -5.38 28.91 55.50
C LEU A 157 -4.96 29.30 56.93
N ALA A 158 -4.33 30.45 57.12
CA ALA A 158 -3.94 30.94 58.44
C ALA A 158 -5.15 31.26 59.35
N VAL A 159 -6.27 31.73 58.78
CA VAL A 159 -7.52 31.95 59.53
C VAL A 159 -8.16 30.61 59.93
N LEU A 160 -8.13 29.62 59.05
CA LEU A 160 -8.59 28.25 59.33
C LEU A 160 -7.74 27.55 60.40
N ASP A 161 -6.42 27.74 60.38
CA ASP A 161 -5.50 27.21 61.39
C ASP A 161 -5.69 27.91 62.76
N GLY A 162 -5.96 29.22 62.75
CA GLY A 162 -6.35 29.97 63.93
C GLY A 162 -7.68 29.52 64.56
N LEU A 163 -8.66 29.11 63.75
CA LEU A 163 -9.92 28.50 64.21
C LEU A 163 -9.69 27.10 64.79
N ASN A 164 -8.73 26.34 64.25
CA ASN A 164 -8.35 25.02 64.75
C ASN A 164 -7.68 25.09 66.14
N GLN A 165 -6.80 26.07 66.39
CA GLN A 165 -6.15 26.26 67.68
C GLN A 165 -7.04 26.92 68.75
N SER A 166 -8.03 27.73 68.35
CA SER A 166 -8.87 28.48 69.30
C SER A 166 -10.03 27.67 69.88
N GLY A 167 -10.38 26.51 69.30
CA GLY A 167 -11.45 25.63 69.77
C GLY A 167 -11.18 24.89 71.08
N GLY A 168 -9.91 24.75 71.48
CA GLY A 168 -9.53 23.97 72.67
C GLY A 168 -9.52 24.73 74.00
N ARG A 169 -9.42 26.07 73.99
CA ARG A 169 -9.11 26.86 75.22
C ARG A 169 -10.23 27.78 75.73
N LYS A 170 -11.36 27.92 75.02
CA LYS A 170 -12.45 28.84 75.42
C LYS A 170 -13.73 28.16 75.92
N PHE A 171 -13.75 26.82 75.99
CA PHE A 171 -14.95 26.08 76.41
C PHE A 171 -15.09 25.91 77.93
N GLU A 172 -14.02 26.15 78.69
CA GLU A 172 -14.06 26.18 80.16
C GLU A 172 -14.70 27.46 80.69
N ASP A 173 -14.57 28.59 79.98
CA ASP A 173 -15.15 29.88 80.37
C ASP A 173 -16.66 30.01 80.06
N LEU A 174 -17.26 29.04 79.36
CA LEU A 174 -18.68 29.05 79.01
C LEU A 174 -19.60 28.41 80.06
N VAL A 175 -19.05 27.95 81.18
CA VAL A 175 -19.83 27.32 82.28
C VAL A 175 -20.43 28.36 83.23
N ASP A 176 -19.93 29.60 83.24
CA ASP A 176 -20.39 30.66 84.16
C ASP A 176 -21.44 31.64 83.58
N ALA A 177 -21.80 31.50 82.30
CA ALA A 177 -22.78 32.38 81.65
C ALA A 177 -24.21 31.81 81.69
N SER A 178 -24.69 31.33 82.85
CA SER A 178 -26.09 30.93 83.03
C SER A 178 -26.96 32.11 83.49
N ARG A 179 -27.11 33.14 82.65
CA ARG A 179 -28.21 34.12 82.76
C ARG A 179 -28.23 34.96 81.49
N ILE A 180 -29.13 34.61 80.57
CA ILE A 180 -29.96 35.52 79.76
C ILE A 180 -30.66 34.64 78.72
N ALA A 181 -31.95 34.42 78.96
CA ALA A 181 -32.88 33.68 78.13
C ALA A 181 -33.72 34.65 77.26
N SER A 182 -33.09 35.53 76.50
CA SER A 182 -33.84 36.51 75.69
C SER A 182 -33.17 36.98 74.38
N GLU A 183 -32.31 36.16 73.78
CA GLU A 183 -31.76 36.40 72.43
C GLU A 183 -32.22 35.32 71.42
N SER A 184 -33.50 34.94 71.45
CA SER A 184 -34.07 33.90 70.57
C SER A 184 -34.64 34.42 69.24
N LEU A 185 -34.32 35.65 68.83
CA LEU A 185 -34.67 36.20 67.50
C LEU A 185 -33.55 36.05 66.43
N PRO A 186 -32.25 36.20 66.76
CA PRO A 186 -31.15 35.90 65.82
C PRO A 186 -31.04 34.41 65.44
N ASN A 187 -31.52 33.50 66.31
CA ASN A 187 -31.46 32.05 66.09
C ASN A 187 -32.44 31.54 65.01
N LEU A 188 -33.52 32.27 64.72
CA LEU A 188 -34.39 31.95 63.58
C LEU A 188 -33.78 32.40 62.25
N VAL A 189 -33.04 33.53 62.25
CA VAL A 189 -32.32 34.03 61.05
C VAL A 189 -31.12 33.15 60.71
N SER A 190 -30.43 32.59 61.70
CA SER A 190 -29.34 31.63 61.47
C SER A 190 -29.84 30.28 60.93
N GLN A 191 -31.03 29.82 61.36
CA GLN A 191 -31.68 28.61 60.85
C GLN A 191 -32.19 28.77 59.40
N VAL A 192 -32.78 29.91 59.03
CA VAL A 192 -33.21 30.20 57.64
C VAL A 192 -32.02 30.33 56.69
N ARG A 193 -30.90 30.95 57.12
CA ARG A 193 -29.64 30.99 56.35
C ARG A 193 -28.96 29.64 56.22
N LEU A 194 -29.30 28.68 57.06
CA LEU A 194 -28.81 27.29 56.98
C LEU A 194 -29.59 26.52 55.91
N LEU A 195 -30.90 26.77 55.81
CA LEU A 195 -31.76 26.22 54.76
C LEU A 195 -31.43 26.78 53.37
N ASP A 196 -31.15 28.09 53.27
CA ASP A 196 -30.76 28.75 52.00
C ASP A 196 -29.37 28.27 51.52
N ARG A 197 -28.43 28.09 52.45
CA ARG A 197 -27.14 27.44 52.14
C ARG A 197 -27.29 25.98 51.74
N PHE A 198 -28.18 25.22 52.39
CA PHE A 198 -28.47 23.84 52.04
C PHE A 198 -29.10 23.72 50.64
N LEU A 199 -30.04 24.60 50.28
CA LEU A 199 -30.65 24.63 48.94
C LEU A 199 -29.66 25.08 47.85
N ALA A 200 -28.82 26.08 48.14
CA ALA A 200 -27.75 26.51 47.22
C ALA A 200 -26.67 25.44 47.03
N ASP A 201 -26.36 24.65 48.05
CA ASP A 201 -25.41 23.54 48.00
C ASP A 201 -25.99 22.31 47.26
N SER A 202 -27.29 22.07 47.39
CA SER A 202 -28.03 21.05 46.63
C SER A 202 -28.08 21.34 45.12
N GLN A 203 -28.09 22.62 44.70
CA GLN A 203 -27.93 22.98 43.29
C GLN A 203 -26.50 22.81 42.78
N ARG A 204 -25.48 23.06 43.62
CA ARG A 204 -24.06 22.88 43.25
C ARG A 204 -23.67 21.42 43.08
N THR A 205 -24.37 20.50 43.73
CA THR A 205 -24.16 19.05 43.61
C THR A 205 -24.76 18.45 42.33
N LEU A 206 -25.76 19.10 41.70
CA LEU A 206 -26.36 18.64 40.44
C LEU A 206 -25.60 19.08 39.17
N THR A 207 -24.83 20.17 39.26
CA THR A 207 -24.06 20.71 38.12
C THR A 207 -23.00 19.73 37.59
N PRO A 208 -22.21 19.02 38.42
CA PRO A 208 -21.27 18.00 37.97
C PRO A 208 -21.95 16.82 37.26
N ILE A 209 -23.14 16.40 37.73
CA ILE A 209 -23.91 15.30 37.13
C ILE A 209 -24.38 15.68 35.72
N ARG A 210 -24.86 16.91 35.53
CA ARG A 210 -25.25 17.41 34.21
C ARG A 210 -24.06 17.53 33.27
N GLY A 211 -22.94 18.09 33.73
CA GLY A 211 -21.70 18.17 32.94
C GLY A 211 -21.13 16.80 32.56
N MET A 212 -21.25 15.81 33.44
CA MET A 212 -20.89 14.41 33.18
C MET A 212 -21.81 13.77 32.13
N ALA A 213 -23.12 14.00 32.20
CA ALA A 213 -24.05 13.48 31.19
C ALA A 213 -23.78 14.08 29.82
N ASP A 214 -23.53 15.39 29.74
CA ASP A 214 -23.21 16.09 28.49
C ASP A 214 -21.88 15.59 27.91
N SER A 215 -20.83 15.44 28.72
CA SER A 215 -19.52 14.95 28.25
C SER A 215 -19.55 13.48 27.81
N LEU A 216 -20.33 12.65 28.49
CA LEU A 216 -20.53 11.24 28.13
C LEU A 216 -21.30 11.12 26.82
N LEU A 217 -22.36 11.92 26.64
CA LEU A 217 -23.14 11.93 25.39
C LEU A 217 -22.27 12.33 24.19
N VAL A 218 -21.42 13.35 24.33
CA VAL A 218 -20.50 13.76 23.25
C VAL A 218 -19.52 12.63 22.91
N GLN A 219 -18.87 12.04 23.92
CA GLN A 219 -17.91 10.94 23.69
C GLN A 219 -18.56 9.69 23.10
N MET A 220 -19.77 9.31 23.55
CA MET A 220 -20.52 8.19 22.97
C MET A 220 -20.93 8.45 21.52
N ASN A 221 -21.33 9.69 21.21
CA ASN A 221 -21.66 10.08 19.83
C ASN A 221 -20.44 10.01 18.92
N GLU A 222 -19.26 10.44 19.38
CA GLU A 222 -18.01 10.35 18.62
C GLU A 222 -17.64 8.89 18.32
N VAL A 223 -17.68 8.00 19.31
CA VAL A 223 -17.37 6.58 19.09
C VAL A 223 -18.39 5.92 18.18
N THR A 224 -19.67 6.24 18.34
CA THR A 224 -20.73 5.73 17.47
C THR A 224 -20.55 6.21 16.02
N ALA A 225 -20.21 7.49 15.82
CA ALA A 225 -19.93 8.05 14.51
C ALA A 225 -18.72 7.37 13.86
N PHE A 226 -17.64 7.16 14.62
CA PHE A 226 -16.44 6.47 14.17
C PHE A 226 -16.73 5.01 13.75
N LEU A 227 -17.48 4.25 14.54
CA LEU A 227 -17.89 2.88 14.20
C LEU A 227 -18.77 2.83 12.95
N ARG A 228 -19.65 3.84 12.77
CA ARG A 228 -20.48 3.96 11.58
C ARG A 228 -19.66 4.28 10.34
N GLU A 229 -18.64 5.13 10.47
CA GLU A 229 -17.68 5.44 9.41
C GLU A 229 -16.92 4.18 8.98
N ILE A 230 -16.43 3.38 9.92
CA ILE A 230 -15.82 2.07 9.62
C ILE A 230 -16.78 1.22 8.79
N ALA A 231 -18.01 1.00 9.27
CA ALA A 231 -18.97 0.15 8.59
C ALA A 231 -19.27 0.61 7.15
N ASP A 232 -19.57 1.91 6.95
CA ASP A 232 -19.88 2.47 5.63
C ASP A 232 -18.68 2.40 4.67
N THR A 233 -17.47 2.66 5.19
CA THR A 233 -16.25 2.65 4.39
C THR A 233 -15.91 1.26 3.88
N TYR A 234 -16.03 0.22 4.72
CA TYR A 234 -15.77 -1.16 4.32
C TYR A 234 -16.78 -1.67 3.30
N MET A 235 -18.05 -1.29 3.42
CA MET A 235 -19.08 -1.63 2.43
C MET A 235 -18.78 -1.01 1.05
N LYS A 236 -18.21 0.19 0.99
CA LYS A 236 -17.87 0.89 -0.27
C LYS A 236 -16.50 0.50 -0.83
N GLY A 237 -15.54 0.19 0.04
CA GLY A 237 -14.14 -0.10 -0.31
C GLY A 237 -13.88 -1.56 -0.59
N ASP A 238 -13.70 -2.36 0.47
CA ASP A 238 -13.58 -3.82 0.41
C ASP A 238 -14.01 -4.44 1.75
N PRO A 239 -15.08 -5.25 1.80
CA PRO A 239 -15.56 -5.86 3.04
C PRO A 239 -14.56 -6.83 3.71
N SER A 240 -13.63 -7.40 2.93
CA SER A 240 -12.61 -8.34 3.42
C SER A 240 -11.29 -7.69 3.85
N GLY A 241 -11.21 -6.35 3.82
CA GLY A 241 -9.99 -5.63 4.15
C GLY A 241 -9.64 -5.72 5.65
N TYR A 242 -8.39 -5.42 5.98
CA TYR A 242 -7.93 -5.23 7.36
C TYR A 242 -7.37 -3.83 7.60
N PHE A 243 -7.41 -2.98 6.58
CA PHE A 243 -6.89 -1.62 6.60
C PHE A 243 -8.03 -0.62 6.69
N PHE A 244 -7.95 0.33 7.61
CA PHE A 244 -8.86 1.45 7.75
C PHE A 244 -8.11 2.67 8.27
N LEU A 245 -8.31 3.80 7.61
CA LEU A 245 -7.81 5.08 8.05
C LEU A 245 -8.99 6.05 8.19
N PRO A 246 -9.21 6.66 9.37
CA PRO A 246 -10.33 7.59 9.54
C PRO A 246 -10.16 8.85 8.72
N SER A 247 -11.28 9.46 8.34
CA SER A 247 -11.35 10.75 7.61
C SER A 247 -10.55 11.87 8.28
N GLN A 248 -10.48 11.90 9.61
CA GLN A 248 -9.70 12.87 10.38
C GLN A 248 -8.18 12.74 10.14
N ALA A 249 -7.67 11.54 9.82
CA ALA A 249 -6.24 11.33 9.60
C ALA A 249 -5.72 12.07 8.35
N PHE A 250 -6.60 12.37 7.40
CA PHE A 250 -6.26 13.11 6.18
C PHE A 250 -5.90 14.58 6.45
N GLU A 251 -6.31 15.12 7.60
CA GLU A 251 -5.99 16.49 8.04
C GLU A 251 -4.61 16.59 8.68
N SER A 252 -3.98 15.46 9.02
CA SER A 252 -2.68 15.49 9.70
C SER A 252 -1.56 16.02 8.78
N PRO A 253 -0.65 16.88 9.27
CA PRO A 253 0.46 17.42 8.48
C PRO A 253 1.39 16.34 7.90
N LEU A 254 1.58 15.24 8.64
CA LEU A 254 2.36 14.09 8.22
C LEU A 254 1.73 13.38 7.02
N PHE A 255 0.41 13.16 7.06
CA PHE A 255 -0.29 12.52 5.95
C PHE A 255 -0.33 13.43 4.72
N GLN A 256 -0.56 14.74 4.90
CA GLN A 256 -0.50 15.71 3.79
C GLN A 256 0.86 15.74 3.10
N SER A 257 1.96 15.63 3.86
CA SER A 257 3.31 15.55 3.30
C SER A 257 3.48 14.28 2.45
N ALA A 258 2.97 13.13 2.92
CA ALA A 258 3.02 11.86 2.19
C ALA A 258 2.13 11.85 0.93
N LEU A 259 0.99 12.55 0.95
CA LEU A 259 0.09 12.65 -0.20
C LEU A 259 0.79 13.21 -1.45
N SER A 260 1.69 14.18 -1.28
CA SER A 260 2.47 14.76 -2.39
C SER A 260 3.42 13.76 -3.05
N VAL A 261 3.83 12.73 -2.31
CA VAL A 261 4.74 11.69 -2.80
C VAL A 261 3.96 10.59 -3.50
N PHE A 262 2.79 10.16 -3.01
CA PHE A 262 2.09 9.00 -3.56
C PHE A 262 0.94 9.33 -4.51
N PHE A 263 0.37 10.53 -4.42
CA PHE A 263 -0.73 10.97 -5.28
C PHE A 263 -0.31 12.13 -6.18
N SER A 264 -0.95 12.22 -7.34
CA SER A 264 -0.89 13.43 -8.15
C SER A 264 -1.53 14.62 -7.42
N PRO A 265 -1.18 15.87 -7.81
CA PRO A 265 -1.77 17.07 -7.24
C PRO A 265 -3.31 17.09 -7.32
N ASP A 266 -3.88 16.57 -8.41
CA ASP A 266 -5.32 16.44 -8.64
C ASP A 266 -5.97 15.23 -7.93
N GLY A 267 -5.18 14.35 -7.31
CA GLY A 267 -5.66 13.17 -6.58
C GLY A 267 -6.28 12.07 -7.46
N LYS A 268 -6.08 12.12 -8.78
CA LYS A 268 -6.60 11.15 -9.76
C LYS A 268 -5.60 10.06 -10.17
N ILE A 269 -4.34 10.21 -9.81
CA ILE A 269 -3.30 9.21 -10.03
C ILE A 269 -2.65 8.88 -8.69
N THR A 270 -2.39 7.60 -8.47
CA THR A 270 -1.58 7.11 -7.36
C THR A 270 -0.45 6.27 -7.91
N ARG A 271 0.73 6.36 -7.29
CA ARG A 271 1.86 5.49 -7.61
C ARG A 271 2.12 4.49 -6.49
N MET A 272 2.54 3.29 -6.87
CA MET A 272 3.09 2.28 -5.97
C MET A 272 4.45 1.87 -6.53
N LEU A 273 5.44 1.74 -5.66
CA LEU A 273 6.76 1.24 -6.01
C LEU A 273 6.81 -0.23 -5.64
N VAL A 274 7.00 -1.08 -6.65
CA VAL A 274 7.16 -2.52 -6.48
C VAL A 274 8.63 -2.84 -6.61
N MET A 275 9.20 -3.46 -5.58
CA MET A 275 10.61 -3.82 -5.50
C MET A 275 10.70 -5.35 -5.53
N GLY A 276 11.40 -5.87 -6.53
CA GLY A 276 11.71 -7.28 -6.67
C GLY A 276 13.03 -7.65 -6.00
N ASP A 277 13.21 -8.93 -5.74
CA ASP A 277 14.43 -9.54 -5.21
C ASP A 277 15.49 -9.85 -6.29
N VAL A 278 15.06 -9.96 -7.54
CA VAL A 278 15.92 -10.25 -8.70
C VAL A 278 16.45 -8.99 -9.40
N ASN A 279 17.50 -9.18 -10.20
CA ASN A 279 18.04 -8.14 -11.07
C ASN A 279 16.95 -7.59 -12.01
N SER A 280 16.73 -6.28 -12.00
CA SER A 280 15.65 -5.64 -12.75
C SER A 280 15.73 -5.80 -14.27
N PHE A 281 16.92 -6.15 -14.81
CA PHE A 281 17.16 -6.40 -16.24
C PHE A 281 17.19 -7.90 -16.60
N SER A 282 16.71 -8.79 -15.73
CA SER A 282 16.65 -10.23 -15.98
C SER A 282 15.33 -10.67 -16.62
N LYS A 283 15.30 -11.92 -17.10
CA LYS A 283 14.06 -12.57 -17.56
C LYS A 283 13.05 -12.77 -16.42
N GLU A 284 13.52 -13.16 -15.25
CA GLU A 284 12.69 -13.33 -14.05
C GLU A 284 11.96 -12.04 -13.69
N SER A 285 12.64 -10.88 -13.85
CA SER A 285 12.04 -9.56 -13.66
C SER A 285 10.86 -9.29 -14.58
N MET A 286 10.98 -9.67 -15.86
CA MET A 286 9.88 -9.58 -16.83
C MET A 286 8.73 -10.53 -16.47
N ASP A 287 9.06 -11.75 -16.04
CA ASP A 287 8.07 -12.80 -15.76
C ASP A 287 7.16 -12.42 -14.59
N TYR A 288 7.69 -11.89 -13.47
CA TYR A 288 6.82 -11.39 -12.40
C TYR A 288 6.15 -10.07 -12.77
N SER A 289 6.82 -9.18 -13.50
CA SER A 289 6.22 -7.91 -13.96
C SER A 289 4.97 -8.14 -14.81
N ALA A 290 4.97 -9.21 -15.63
CA ALA A 290 3.82 -9.62 -16.43
C ALA A 290 2.61 -10.04 -15.58
N LYS A 291 2.84 -10.55 -14.35
CA LYS A 291 1.79 -10.96 -13.41
C LYS A 291 1.18 -9.78 -12.65
N ILE A 292 1.91 -8.67 -12.48
CA ILE A 292 1.47 -7.54 -11.65
C ILE A 292 0.16 -6.91 -12.14
N ILE A 293 0.05 -6.56 -13.44
CA ILE A 293 -1.16 -5.92 -13.97
C ILE A 293 -2.40 -6.83 -13.83
N PRO A 294 -2.37 -8.11 -14.25
CA PRO A 294 -3.49 -9.03 -14.03
C PRO A 294 -3.90 -9.15 -12.56
N THR A 295 -2.93 -9.33 -11.66
CA THR A 295 -3.19 -9.42 -10.21
C THR A 295 -3.80 -8.13 -9.67
N ALA A 296 -3.28 -6.98 -10.08
CA ALA A 296 -3.79 -5.68 -9.70
C ALA A 296 -5.23 -5.46 -10.17
N LYS A 297 -5.54 -5.81 -11.43
CA LYS A 297 -6.90 -5.75 -11.97
C LYS A 297 -7.85 -6.67 -11.23
N ALA A 298 -7.40 -7.87 -10.88
CA ALA A 298 -8.21 -8.82 -10.11
C ALA A 298 -8.51 -8.30 -8.70
N ALA A 299 -7.52 -7.72 -8.02
CA ALA A 299 -7.65 -7.19 -6.67
C ALA A 299 -8.65 -6.02 -6.58
N LEU A 300 -8.69 -5.15 -7.59
CA LEU A 300 -9.59 -3.99 -7.62
C LEU A 300 -11.04 -4.34 -7.96
N LYS A 301 -11.35 -5.57 -8.41
CA LYS A 301 -12.74 -5.96 -8.71
C LYS A 301 -13.61 -5.88 -7.45
N GLY A 302 -14.81 -5.32 -7.61
CA GLY A 302 -15.77 -5.16 -6.51
C GLY A 302 -15.40 -4.09 -5.48
N THR A 303 -14.37 -3.28 -5.76
CA THR A 303 -13.97 -2.13 -4.92
C THR A 303 -14.38 -0.81 -5.56
N SER A 304 -14.27 0.29 -4.79
CA SER A 304 -14.47 1.66 -5.31
C SER A 304 -13.57 2.01 -6.50
N LEU A 305 -12.47 1.28 -6.73
CA LEU A 305 -11.49 1.52 -7.79
C LEU A 305 -11.54 0.52 -8.96
N GLY A 306 -12.59 -0.30 -9.07
CA GLY A 306 -12.68 -1.40 -10.05
C GLY A 306 -12.60 -1.01 -11.54
N GLY A 307 -12.84 0.26 -11.88
CA GLY A 307 -12.73 0.79 -13.25
C GLY A 307 -11.39 1.48 -13.58
N SER A 308 -10.42 1.45 -12.67
CA SER A 308 -9.18 2.23 -12.81
C SER A 308 -8.25 1.67 -13.89
N LYS A 309 -7.57 2.56 -14.61
CA LYS A 309 -6.49 2.18 -15.52
C LYS A 309 -5.22 1.92 -14.72
N ILE A 310 -4.58 0.77 -14.97
CA ILE A 310 -3.37 0.34 -14.29
C ILE A 310 -2.25 0.27 -15.32
N SER A 311 -1.16 0.97 -15.05
CA SER A 311 0.04 0.99 -15.88
C SER A 311 1.25 0.61 -15.02
N ILE A 312 2.16 -0.16 -15.60
CA ILE A 312 3.45 -0.51 -14.98
C ILE A 312 4.57 0.21 -15.74
N GLY A 313 5.57 0.66 -15.00
CA GLY A 313 6.80 1.24 -15.54
C GLY A 313 8.03 0.63 -14.86
N GLY A 314 9.19 1.26 -15.05
CA GLY A 314 10.46 0.75 -14.53
C GLY A 314 11.07 -0.33 -15.42
N ALA A 315 12.25 -0.83 -15.04
CA ALA A 315 13.06 -1.70 -15.90
C ALA A 315 12.33 -2.99 -16.31
N GLY A 316 11.69 -3.70 -15.37
CA GLY A 316 10.96 -4.95 -15.66
C GLY A 316 9.77 -4.75 -16.61
N GLY A 317 8.95 -3.73 -16.35
CA GLY A 317 7.80 -3.39 -17.21
C GLY A 317 8.21 -2.89 -18.59
N THR A 318 9.24 -2.04 -18.68
CA THR A 318 9.75 -1.54 -19.97
C THR A 318 10.39 -2.67 -20.79
N LEU A 319 11.19 -3.54 -20.17
CA LEU A 319 11.84 -4.65 -20.87
C LEU A 319 10.82 -5.69 -21.34
N LEU A 320 9.78 -5.95 -20.55
CA LEU A 320 8.63 -6.78 -20.96
C LEU A 320 7.96 -6.23 -22.23
N ASN A 321 7.72 -4.92 -22.28
CA ASN A 321 7.14 -4.27 -23.46
C ASN A 321 8.09 -4.34 -24.67
N ILE A 322 9.39 -4.07 -24.48
CA ILE A 322 10.39 -4.20 -25.55
C ILE A 322 10.41 -5.62 -26.10
N ALA A 323 10.38 -6.63 -25.23
CA ALA A 323 10.38 -8.04 -25.65
C ALA A 323 9.11 -8.41 -26.43
N ALA A 324 7.94 -7.91 -25.98
CA ALA A 324 6.67 -8.14 -26.66
C ALA A 324 6.67 -7.48 -28.06
N PHE A 325 7.03 -6.20 -28.15
CA PHE A 325 7.11 -5.48 -29.43
C PHE A 325 8.15 -6.10 -30.35
N ALA A 326 9.34 -6.42 -29.86
CA ALA A 326 10.37 -7.06 -30.68
C ALA A 326 9.89 -8.40 -31.28
N LYS A 327 9.13 -9.20 -30.53
CA LYS A 327 8.55 -10.45 -31.04
C LYS A 327 7.49 -10.21 -32.12
N GLU A 328 6.55 -9.30 -31.85
CA GLU A 328 5.45 -9.00 -32.77
C GLU A 328 5.96 -8.33 -34.06
N ASP A 329 6.83 -7.34 -33.93
CA ASP A 329 7.44 -6.62 -35.04
C ASP A 329 8.33 -7.55 -35.86
N PHE A 330 9.07 -8.47 -35.22
CA PHE A 330 9.89 -9.45 -35.93
C PHE A 330 9.04 -10.39 -36.78
N ILE A 331 7.96 -10.94 -36.25
CA ILE A 331 7.06 -11.83 -37.01
C ILE A 331 6.42 -11.07 -38.18
N THR A 332 5.91 -9.87 -37.91
CA THR A 332 5.28 -9.02 -38.93
C THR A 332 6.27 -8.66 -40.04
N SER A 333 7.48 -8.24 -39.67
CA SER A 333 8.55 -7.91 -40.61
C SER A 333 9.03 -9.13 -41.40
N ALA A 334 9.12 -10.30 -40.77
CA ALA A 334 9.54 -11.52 -41.45
C ALA A 334 8.52 -11.98 -42.49
N VAL A 335 7.23 -11.97 -42.14
CA VAL A 335 6.14 -12.28 -43.08
C VAL A 335 6.10 -11.27 -44.23
N ALA A 336 6.20 -9.98 -43.93
CA ALA A 336 6.23 -8.92 -44.94
C ALA A 336 7.44 -9.04 -45.87
N ALA A 337 8.65 -9.30 -45.33
CA ALA A 337 9.87 -9.46 -46.11
C ALA A 337 9.80 -10.68 -47.03
N PHE A 338 9.36 -11.84 -46.52
CA PHE A 338 9.21 -13.03 -47.37
C PHE A 338 8.13 -12.85 -48.43
N ALA A 339 6.99 -12.22 -48.09
CA ALA A 339 5.96 -11.90 -49.08
C ALA A 339 6.49 -10.93 -50.15
N PHE A 340 7.28 -9.93 -49.76
CA PHE A 340 7.89 -8.98 -50.67
C PHE A 340 8.90 -9.67 -51.62
N VAL A 341 9.85 -10.44 -51.07
CA VAL A 341 10.81 -11.21 -51.86
C VAL A 341 10.08 -12.18 -52.79
N PHE A 342 9.06 -12.88 -52.28
CA PHE A 342 8.24 -13.77 -53.09
C PHE A 342 7.60 -13.04 -54.29
N CYS A 343 6.99 -11.88 -54.08
CA CYS A 343 6.39 -11.07 -55.14
C CYS A 343 7.42 -10.62 -56.17
N VAL A 344 8.60 -10.13 -55.74
CA VAL A 344 9.67 -9.71 -56.65
C VAL A 344 10.17 -10.88 -57.49
N VAL A 345 10.46 -12.02 -56.85
CA VAL A 345 10.93 -13.22 -57.55
C VAL A 345 9.85 -13.75 -58.51
N LEU A 346 8.58 -13.75 -58.10
CA LEU A 346 7.45 -14.13 -58.94
C LEU A 346 7.34 -13.22 -60.17
N LEU A 347 7.53 -11.91 -60.03
CA LEU A 347 7.50 -10.95 -61.15
C LEU A 347 8.69 -11.15 -62.11
N LEU A 348 9.90 -11.33 -61.59
CA LEU A 348 11.11 -11.50 -62.40
C LEU A 348 11.15 -12.85 -63.11
N LEU A 349 10.86 -13.93 -62.38
CA LEU A 349 10.93 -15.28 -62.93
C LEU A 349 9.67 -15.65 -63.70
N ARG A 350 8.48 -15.10 -63.36
CA ARG A 350 7.16 -15.51 -63.86
C ARG A 350 6.90 -17.02 -63.70
N SER A 351 7.50 -17.62 -62.66
CA SER A 351 7.31 -19.01 -62.25
C SER A 351 6.97 -19.05 -60.77
N PHE A 352 5.83 -19.63 -60.42
CA PHE A 352 5.36 -19.73 -59.03
C PHE A 352 6.22 -20.73 -58.25
N VAL A 353 6.50 -21.89 -58.84
CA VAL A 353 7.27 -22.95 -58.18
C VAL A 353 8.72 -22.51 -57.94
N ALA A 354 9.33 -21.81 -58.90
CA ALA A 354 10.67 -21.25 -58.70
C ALA A 354 10.70 -20.19 -57.60
N ALA A 355 9.68 -19.34 -57.52
CA ALA A 355 9.57 -18.32 -56.47
C ALA A 355 9.44 -18.95 -55.08
N VAL A 356 8.58 -19.98 -54.93
CA VAL A 356 8.46 -20.73 -53.68
C VAL A 356 9.77 -21.43 -53.33
N ALA A 357 10.44 -22.05 -54.29
CA ALA A 357 11.72 -22.72 -54.06
C ALA A 357 12.78 -21.76 -53.53
N VAL A 358 12.96 -20.59 -54.17
CA VAL A 358 13.93 -19.57 -53.74
C VAL A 358 13.64 -19.08 -52.32
N VAL A 359 12.40 -18.67 -52.04
CA VAL A 359 12.01 -18.18 -50.71
C VAL A 359 12.14 -19.28 -49.65
N GLY A 360 11.72 -20.50 -49.98
CA GLY A 360 11.84 -21.65 -49.09
C GLY A 360 13.29 -21.99 -48.77
N THR A 361 14.20 -21.93 -49.75
CA THR A 361 15.62 -22.18 -49.52
C THR A 361 16.28 -21.10 -48.68
N VAL A 362 15.90 -19.83 -48.86
CA VAL A 362 16.40 -18.73 -48.01
C VAL A 362 15.91 -18.88 -46.57
N GLY A 363 14.62 -19.22 -46.39
CA GLY A 363 14.06 -19.53 -45.08
C GLY A 363 14.75 -20.72 -44.42
N LEU A 364 15.04 -21.78 -45.18
CA LEU A 364 15.79 -22.94 -44.70
C LEU A 364 17.21 -22.56 -44.26
N SER A 365 17.92 -21.72 -45.03
CA SER A 365 19.24 -21.22 -44.65
C SER A 365 19.19 -20.43 -43.35
N PHE A 366 18.22 -19.52 -43.20
CA PHE A 366 18.03 -18.74 -41.97
C PHE A 366 17.74 -19.65 -40.76
N LEU A 367 16.78 -20.58 -40.88
CA LEU A 367 16.42 -21.50 -39.80
C LEU A 367 17.58 -22.43 -39.42
N SER A 368 18.34 -22.90 -40.41
CA SER A 368 19.53 -23.73 -40.19
C SER A 368 20.62 -22.95 -39.45
N ALA A 369 20.86 -21.70 -39.86
CA ALA A 369 21.84 -20.82 -39.22
C ALA A 369 21.45 -20.49 -37.77
N TRP A 370 20.17 -20.16 -37.55
CA TRP A 370 19.65 -19.87 -36.22
C TRP A 370 19.72 -21.12 -35.32
N GLY A 371 19.32 -22.29 -35.82
CA GLY A 371 19.43 -23.55 -35.10
C GLY A 371 20.87 -23.92 -34.76
N LEU A 372 21.81 -23.75 -35.70
CA LEU A 372 23.22 -24.01 -35.43
C LEU A 372 23.82 -23.00 -34.46
N SER A 373 23.40 -21.74 -34.50
CA SER A 373 23.80 -20.73 -33.52
C SER A 373 23.34 -21.10 -32.11
N VAL A 374 22.09 -21.56 -31.96
CA VAL A 374 21.59 -22.11 -30.70
C VAL A 374 22.43 -23.31 -30.25
N ALA A 375 22.78 -24.23 -31.16
CA ALA A 375 23.65 -25.37 -30.87
C ALA A 375 25.04 -24.92 -30.35
N ILE A 376 25.69 -23.99 -31.05
CA ILE A 376 27.04 -23.52 -30.72
C ILE A 376 27.04 -22.77 -29.38
N TRP A 377 26.14 -21.81 -29.20
CA TRP A 377 26.18 -20.92 -28.05
C TRP A 377 25.52 -21.50 -26.81
N GLN A 378 24.34 -22.10 -26.93
CA GLN A 378 23.61 -22.62 -25.77
C GLN A 378 24.15 -23.98 -25.32
N TYR A 379 24.40 -24.90 -26.26
CA TYR A 379 24.86 -26.25 -25.91
C TYR A 379 26.39 -26.38 -25.89
N GLY A 380 27.10 -25.66 -26.76
CA GLY A 380 28.56 -25.68 -26.80
C GLY A 380 29.21 -24.79 -25.73
N ILE A 381 28.81 -23.51 -25.67
CA ILE A 381 29.44 -22.50 -24.81
C ILE A 381 28.67 -22.32 -23.47
N GLY A 382 27.39 -22.69 -23.41
CA GLY A 382 26.55 -22.52 -22.21
C GLY A 382 26.00 -21.10 -22.03
N LEU A 383 26.07 -20.25 -23.06
CA LEU A 383 25.55 -18.88 -23.02
C LEU A 383 24.20 -18.78 -23.74
N PRO A 384 23.19 -18.15 -23.12
CA PRO A 384 21.93 -17.92 -23.80
C PRO A 384 22.10 -16.99 -25.00
N LEU A 385 21.30 -17.23 -26.04
CA LEU A 385 21.28 -16.36 -27.21
C LEU A 385 20.66 -15.02 -26.84
N HIS A 386 21.30 -13.94 -27.24
CA HIS A 386 20.75 -12.60 -27.10
C HIS A 386 19.56 -12.42 -28.05
N TRP A 387 18.50 -11.76 -27.59
CA TRP A 387 17.24 -11.58 -28.32
C TRP A 387 17.42 -10.91 -29.70
N ALA A 388 18.42 -10.03 -29.82
CA ALA A 388 18.74 -9.32 -31.07
C ALA A 388 19.37 -10.21 -32.16
N VAL A 389 19.86 -11.40 -31.82
CA VAL A 389 20.56 -12.27 -32.79
C VAL A 389 19.61 -12.71 -33.90
N ALA A 390 18.41 -13.17 -33.57
CA ALA A 390 17.47 -13.67 -34.57
C ALA A 390 17.01 -12.58 -35.57
N PRO A 391 16.56 -11.38 -35.14
CA PRO A 391 16.22 -10.29 -36.05
C PRO A 391 17.39 -9.80 -36.90
N CYS A 392 18.57 -9.60 -36.30
CA CYS A 392 19.74 -9.13 -37.06
C CYS A 392 20.20 -10.17 -38.09
N SER A 393 20.29 -11.44 -37.71
CA SER A 393 20.67 -12.50 -38.63
C SER A 393 19.63 -12.72 -39.72
N PHE A 394 18.34 -12.56 -39.42
CA PHE A 394 17.27 -12.60 -40.42
C PHE A 394 17.49 -11.54 -41.50
N ILE A 395 17.74 -10.29 -41.11
CA ILE A 395 17.95 -9.19 -42.06
C ILE A 395 19.12 -9.50 -42.99
N PHE A 396 20.28 -9.90 -42.44
CA PHE A 396 21.46 -10.20 -43.26
C PHE A 396 21.26 -11.44 -44.15
N LEU A 397 20.76 -12.54 -43.60
CA LEU A 397 20.65 -13.81 -44.33
C LEU A 397 19.54 -13.77 -45.38
N VAL A 398 18.40 -13.14 -45.08
CA VAL A 398 17.32 -13.03 -46.06
C VAL A 398 17.68 -12.04 -47.17
N ALA A 399 18.28 -10.89 -46.85
CA ALA A 399 18.70 -9.94 -47.88
C ALA A 399 19.71 -10.57 -48.83
N VAL A 400 20.80 -11.12 -48.29
CA VAL A 400 21.90 -11.64 -49.10
C VAL A 400 21.55 -12.99 -49.75
N GLY A 401 20.84 -13.86 -49.03
CA GLY A 401 20.41 -15.16 -49.55
C GLY A 401 19.40 -15.02 -50.70
N ALA A 402 18.43 -14.10 -50.59
CA ALA A 402 17.45 -13.85 -51.64
C ALA A 402 18.11 -13.34 -52.92
N ASP A 403 19.01 -12.37 -52.82
CA ASP A 403 19.68 -11.75 -53.97
C ASP A 403 20.47 -12.77 -54.78
N TYR A 404 21.29 -13.57 -54.11
CA TYR A 404 22.11 -14.54 -54.82
C TYR A 404 21.33 -15.73 -55.37
N ASN A 405 20.30 -16.20 -54.66
CA ASN A 405 19.45 -17.28 -55.16
C ASN A 405 18.63 -16.80 -56.37
N LEU A 406 18.18 -15.54 -56.36
CA LEU A 406 17.56 -14.91 -57.52
C LEU A 406 18.52 -14.81 -58.71
N LEU A 407 19.76 -14.33 -58.51
CA LEU A 407 20.75 -14.24 -59.58
C LEU A 407 21.05 -15.60 -60.22
N LEU A 408 21.16 -16.66 -59.42
CA LEU A 408 21.39 -18.02 -59.92
C LEU A 408 20.20 -18.51 -60.76
N VAL A 409 18.97 -18.36 -60.25
CA VAL A 409 17.78 -18.84 -60.96
C VAL A 409 17.46 -17.99 -62.19
N ALA A 410 17.76 -16.69 -62.16
CA ALA A 410 17.71 -15.83 -63.33
C ALA A 410 18.68 -16.30 -64.41
N ARG A 411 19.89 -16.75 -64.03
CA ARG A 411 20.84 -17.35 -64.97
C ARG A 411 20.38 -18.71 -65.50
N PHE A 412 19.75 -19.55 -64.67
CA PHE A 412 19.08 -20.76 -65.16
C PHE A 412 18.06 -20.44 -66.24
N LYS A 413 17.29 -19.35 -66.07
CA LYS A 413 16.29 -18.88 -67.02
C LYS A 413 16.90 -18.38 -68.33
N GLU A 414 18.05 -17.72 -68.30
CA GLU A 414 18.75 -17.27 -69.52
C GLU A 414 19.29 -18.45 -70.33
N GLU A 415 19.87 -19.45 -69.66
CA GLU A 415 20.44 -20.65 -70.29
C GLU A 415 19.39 -21.73 -70.61
N LEU A 416 18.11 -21.48 -70.35
CA LEU A 416 17.03 -22.44 -70.61
C LEU A 416 16.94 -22.86 -72.08
N ARG A 417 17.42 -22.00 -73.00
CA ARG A 417 17.48 -22.27 -74.45
C ARG A 417 18.38 -23.45 -74.79
N ALA A 418 19.39 -23.75 -73.97
CA ALA A 418 20.29 -24.89 -74.16
C ALA A 418 19.68 -26.23 -73.68
N GLY A 419 18.49 -26.19 -73.05
CA GLY A 419 17.83 -27.33 -72.40
C GLY A 419 18.03 -27.33 -70.88
N ILE A 420 17.07 -27.88 -70.12
CA ILE A 420 17.02 -27.74 -68.65
C ILE A 420 18.30 -28.26 -67.96
N LYS A 421 18.75 -29.47 -68.31
CA LYS A 421 19.95 -30.07 -67.68
C LYS A 421 21.22 -29.31 -68.04
N THR A 422 21.40 -29.00 -69.33
CA THR A 422 22.59 -28.29 -69.82
C THR A 422 22.63 -26.85 -69.33
N GLY A 423 21.49 -26.18 -69.23
CA GLY A 423 21.38 -24.80 -68.77
C GLY A 423 21.72 -24.66 -67.28
N ILE A 424 21.29 -25.60 -66.44
CA ILE A 424 21.68 -25.64 -65.01
C ILE A 424 23.20 -25.81 -64.89
N ILE A 425 23.80 -26.76 -65.64
CA ILE A 425 25.26 -27.00 -65.60
C ILE A 425 26.03 -25.76 -66.06
N ARG A 426 25.66 -25.16 -67.20
CA ARG A 426 26.33 -23.96 -67.73
C ARG A 426 26.23 -22.78 -66.78
N SER A 427 25.06 -22.57 -66.17
CA SER A 427 24.85 -21.48 -65.22
C SER A 427 25.65 -21.69 -63.94
N MET A 428 25.71 -22.93 -63.43
CA MET A 428 26.53 -23.27 -62.25
C MET A 428 28.02 -23.05 -62.51
N VAL A 429 28.52 -23.44 -63.69
CA VAL A 429 29.93 -23.21 -64.07
C VAL A 429 30.21 -21.71 -64.26
N GLY A 430 29.30 -20.99 -64.92
CA GLY A 430 29.51 -19.58 -65.26
C GLY A 430 29.37 -18.61 -64.09
N THR A 431 28.51 -18.91 -63.11
CA THR A 431 28.26 -18.00 -61.97
C THR A 431 28.70 -18.54 -60.63
N GLY A 432 28.96 -19.85 -60.52
CA GLY A 432 29.33 -20.50 -59.27
C GLY A 432 30.62 -19.95 -58.67
N SER A 433 31.67 -19.69 -59.47
CA SER A 433 32.95 -19.20 -58.94
C SER A 433 32.84 -17.80 -58.31
N VAL A 434 32.21 -16.86 -59.01
CA VAL A 434 32.03 -15.47 -58.54
C VAL A 434 31.17 -15.45 -57.28
N VAL A 435 30.05 -16.16 -57.32
CA VAL A 435 29.06 -16.16 -56.24
C VAL A 435 29.58 -16.90 -55.00
N THR A 436 30.32 -18.01 -55.19
CA THR A 436 30.93 -18.75 -54.07
C THR A 436 32.05 -17.96 -53.41
N THR A 437 32.88 -17.28 -54.21
CA THR A 437 33.95 -16.43 -53.68
C THR A 437 33.38 -15.26 -52.89
N ALA A 438 32.35 -14.59 -53.42
CA ALA A 438 31.67 -13.50 -52.72
C ALA A 438 31.03 -13.98 -51.40
N GLY A 439 30.36 -15.14 -51.41
CA GLY A 439 29.76 -15.73 -50.22
C GLY A 439 30.79 -16.15 -49.16
N LEU A 440 31.93 -16.69 -49.57
CA LEU A 440 33.04 -17.03 -48.67
C LEU A 440 33.64 -15.77 -48.04
N ILE A 441 33.98 -14.75 -48.84
CA ILE A 441 34.53 -13.50 -48.33
C ILE A 441 33.57 -12.87 -47.32
N PHE A 442 32.28 -12.78 -47.65
CA PHE A 442 31.30 -12.17 -46.76
C PHE A 442 31.02 -13.02 -45.51
N GLY A 443 30.97 -14.35 -45.64
CA GLY A 443 30.82 -15.26 -44.50
C GLY A 443 32.01 -15.16 -43.52
N PHE A 444 33.25 -15.16 -44.03
CA PHE A 444 34.44 -15.06 -43.19
C PHE A 444 34.61 -13.69 -42.55
N THR A 445 34.26 -12.60 -43.23
CA THR A 445 34.32 -11.26 -42.62
C THR A 445 33.34 -11.13 -41.46
N MET A 446 32.18 -11.80 -41.49
CA MET A 446 31.25 -11.81 -40.36
C MET A 446 31.83 -12.52 -39.13
N PHE A 447 32.70 -13.52 -39.30
CA PHE A 447 33.40 -14.15 -38.17
C PHE A 447 34.40 -13.21 -37.49
N ALA A 448 34.86 -12.14 -38.15
CA ALA A 448 35.71 -11.14 -37.49
C ALA A 448 34.99 -10.46 -36.31
N LEU A 449 33.65 -10.41 -36.29
CA LEU A 449 32.86 -9.87 -35.18
C LEU A 449 32.99 -10.70 -33.89
N ILE A 450 33.49 -11.94 -33.96
CA ILE A 450 33.80 -12.76 -32.78
C ILE A 450 34.87 -12.11 -31.92
N ALA A 451 35.81 -11.38 -32.53
CA ALA A 451 36.88 -10.70 -31.81
C ALA A 451 36.40 -9.45 -31.03
N GLY A 452 35.12 -9.08 -31.16
CA GLY A 452 34.55 -7.94 -30.43
C GLY A 452 34.35 -8.22 -28.94
N TYR A 453 34.44 -7.18 -28.12
CA TYR A 453 34.23 -7.27 -26.66
C TYR A 453 32.79 -7.61 -26.23
N SER A 454 31.81 -7.49 -27.13
CA SER A 454 30.41 -7.78 -26.83
C SER A 454 30.03 -9.18 -27.33
N SER A 455 29.56 -10.02 -26.40
CA SER A 455 29.02 -11.35 -26.74
C SER A 455 27.88 -11.29 -27.74
N THR A 456 27.09 -10.21 -27.74
CA THR A 456 25.99 -10.00 -28.70
C THR A 456 26.52 -9.85 -30.13
N LEU A 457 27.61 -9.09 -30.34
CA LEU A 457 28.22 -8.96 -31.67
C LEU A 457 28.84 -10.28 -32.14
N ALA A 458 29.51 -11.01 -31.24
CA ALA A 458 30.07 -12.32 -31.56
C ALA A 458 28.97 -13.33 -31.96
N GLN A 459 27.84 -13.34 -31.25
CA GLN A 459 26.68 -14.18 -31.58
C GLN A 459 26.06 -13.81 -32.94
N ILE A 460 25.91 -12.52 -33.24
CA ILE A 460 25.40 -12.08 -34.55
C ILE A 460 26.37 -12.50 -35.66
N GLY A 461 27.66 -12.22 -35.51
CA GLY A 461 28.67 -12.53 -36.52
C GLY A 461 28.82 -14.02 -36.79
N THR A 462 28.81 -14.85 -35.75
CA THR A 462 28.82 -16.32 -35.92
C THR A 462 27.58 -16.83 -36.64
N THR A 463 26.39 -16.36 -36.25
CA THR A 463 25.12 -16.78 -36.86
C THR A 463 25.04 -16.39 -38.33
N VAL A 464 25.40 -15.14 -38.65
CA VAL A 464 25.41 -14.66 -40.03
C VAL A 464 26.50 -15.34 -40.85
N GLY A 465 27.74 -15.45 -40.32
CA GLY A 465 28.86 -16.09 -41.00
C GLY A 465 28.56 -17.55 -41.35
N VAL A 466 28.12 -18.34 -40.36
CA VAL A 466 27.67 -19.73 -40.57
C VAL A 466 26.53 -19.78 -41.59
N GLY A 467 25.51 -18.93 -41.44
CA GLY A 467 24.34 -18.96 -42.32
C GLY A 467 24.69 -18.65 -43.78
N LEU A 468 25.58 -17.69 -44.02
CA LEU A 468 26.06 -17.35 -45.36
C LEU A 468 26.89 -18.47 -45.98
N LEU A 469 27.73 -19.14 -45.18
CA LEU A 469 28.50 -20.29 -45.64
C LEU A 469 27.60 -21.47 -45.97
N LEU A 470 26.61 -21.77 -45.11
CA LEU A 470 25.61 -22.80 -45.37
C LEU A 470 24.80 -22.48 -46.62
N ASP A 471 24.35 -21.24 -46.77
CA ASP A 471 23.56 -20.81 -47.92
C ASP A 471 24.39 -20.94 -49.22
N THR A 472 25.64 -20.52 -49.20
CA THR A 472 26.52 -20.53 -50.38
C THR A 472 26.97 -21.94 -50.75
N LEU A 473 27.47 -22.71 -49.78
CA LEU A 473 28.11 -24.01 -50.03
C LEU A 473 27.13 -25.17 -50.11
N ILE A 474 26.02 -25.12 -49.36
CA ILE A 474 25.06 -26.23 -49.31
C ILE A 474 23.82 -25.86 -50.10
N VAL A 475 23.14 -24.78 -49.72
CA VAL A 475 21.81 -24.49 -50.26
C VAL A 475 21.87 -24.10 -51.73
N ARG A 476 22.76 -23.18 -52.08
CA ARG A 476 22.91 -22.70 -53.45
C ARG A 476 23.63 -23.70 -54.35
N SER A 477 24.68 -24.33 -53.84
CA SER A 477 25.50 -25.22 -54.66
C SER A 477 24.87 -26.60 -54.86
N LEU A 478 24.03 -27.06 -53.92
CA LEU A 478 23.45 -28.41 -53.96
C LEU A 478 21.91 -28.38 -53.97
N VAL A 479 21.27 -27.69 -53.02
CA VAL A 479 19.82 -27.79 -52.82
C VAL A 479 19.03 -27.18 -53.98
N ILE A 480 19.34 -25.95 -54.38
CA ILE A 480 18.62 -25.27 -55.48
C ILE A 480 18.76 -26.00 -56.83
N PRO A 481 19.97 -26.39 -57.28
CA PRO A 481 20.13 -27.18 -58.50
C PRO A 481 19.43 -28.54 -58.42
N SER A 482 19.43 -29.19 -57.25
CA SER A 482 18.74 -30.47 -57.05
C SER A 482 17.22 -30.31 -57.16
N ILE A 483 16.64 -29.28 -56.55
CA ILE A 483 15.21 -28.96 -56.66
C ILE A 483 14.85 -28.65 -58.12
N ALA A 484 15.66 -27.84 -58.81
CA ALA A 484 15.42 -27.46 -60.21
C ALA A 484 15.52 -28.66 -61.16
N THR A 485 16.46 -29.58 -60.92
CA THR A 485 16.61 -30.79 -61.74
C THR A 485 15.52 -31.83 -61.48
N LEU A 486 15.12 -32.04 -60.23
CA LEU A 486 14.05 -32.98 -59.83
C LEU A 486 12.68 -32.53 -60.34
N LEU A 487 12.34 -31.24 -60.18
CA LEU A 487 11.06 -30.69 -60.63
C LEU A 487 11.03 -30.47 -62.17
N GLY A 488 12.19 -30.31 -62.81
CA GLY A 488 12.33 -30.25 -64.26
C GLY A 488 11.42 -29.19 -64.90
N ARG A 489 10.40 -29.64 -65.64
CA ARG A 489 9.43 -28.74 -66.31
C ARG A 489 8.49 -28.05 -65.32
N TRP A 490 8.16 -28.69 -64.19
CA TRP A 490 7.28 -28.13 -63.17
C TRP A 490 7.93 -26.97 -62.42
N PHE A 491 9.25 -26.94 -62.33
CA PHE A 491 9.99 -25.82 -61.73
C PHE A 491 9.70 -24.48 -62.42
N TRP A 492 9.38 -24.51 -63.72
CA TRP A 492 9.11 -23.33 -64.53
C TRP A 492 7.63 -23.02 -64.68
N TRP A 493 6.73 -23.83 -64.12
CA TRP A 493 5.29 -23.63 -64.25
C TRP A 493 4.88 -22.27 -63.67
N PRO A 494 4.08 -21.44 -64.40
CA PRO A 494 3.31 -21.71 -65.63
C PRO A 494 4.02 -21.41 -66.96
N MET A 495 5.30 -21.07 -66.97
CA MET A 495 6.06 -20.81 -68.19
C MET A 495 6.27 -22.10 -69.01
N ARG A 496 5.93 -22.07 -70.30
CA ARG A 496 6.15 -23.20 -71.21
C ARG A 496 7.62 -23.25 -71.63
N VAL A 497 8.35 -24.27 -71.19
CA VAL A 497 9.74 -24.51 -71.61
C VAL A 497 9.75 -25.31 -72.93
N PRO A 498 10.31 -24.78 -74.04
CA PRO A 498 10.37 -25.52 -75.29
C PRO A 498 11.25 -26.76 -75.13
N CYS A 499 10.70 -27.93 -75.43
CA CYS A 499 11.48 -29.15 -75.49
C CYS A 499 12.23 -29.19 -76.80
N ARG A 500 13.55 -29.29 -76.73
CA ARG A 500 14.35 -29.56 -77.92
C ARG A 500 13.93 -30.93 -78.45
N ALA A 501 13.32 -30.96 -79.63
CA ALA A 501 13.10 -32.20 -80.36
C ALA A 501 14.46 -32.89 -80.51
N PHE A 502 14.51 -34.19 -80.20
CA PHE A 502 15.68 -35.01 -80.45
C PHE A 502 16.03 -34.82 -81.93
N ARG A 503 17.24 -34.31 -82.23
CA ARG A 503 17.71 -34.25 -83.60
C ARG A 503 17.98 -35.70 -83.95
N GLU A 504 17.07 -36.35 -84.68
CA GLU A 504 17.38 -37.61 -85.34
C GLU A 504 18.65 -37.37 -86.14
N THR A 505 19.71 -38.05 -85.76
CA THR A 505 20.94 -38.11 -86.54
C THR A 505 20.57 -38.79 -87.84
N ASP A 506 20.48 -37.99 -88.90
CA ASP A 506 20.33 -38.46 -90.27
C ASP A 506 21.44 -39.48 -90.57
N PRO A 507 21.12 -40.77 -90.82
CA PRO A 507 22.13 -41.80 -91.09
C PRO A 507 22.87 -41.60 -92.43
N ALA A 508 22.55 -40.55 -93.20
CA ALA A 508 23.17 -40.28 -94.50
C ALA A 508 24.59 -39.68 -94.47
N VAL A 509 25.18 -39.37 -93.31
CA VAL A 509 26.52 -38.74 -93.21
C VAL A 509 27.66 -39.75 -92.92
N ILE A 510 27.35 -41.05 -92.90
CA ILE A 510 28.38 -42.10 -92.80
C ILE A 510 28.18 -43.06 -93.98
N ARG A 511 28.60 -42.65 -95.18
CA ARG A 511 28.98 -43.56 -96.26
C ARG A 511 30.02 -42.94 -97.17
#